data_AF-A0A530BU93-F1
#
_entry.id   AF-A0A530BU93-F1
#
_cell.length_a   1.000
_cell.length_b   1.000
_cell.length_c   1.000
_cell.angle_alpha   90.00
_cell.angle_beta   90.00
_cell.angle_gamma   90.00
#
_symmetry.space_group_name_H-M   'P 1'
#
loop_
_entity.id
_entity.type
_entity.pdbx_description
1 polymer ?
#
loop_
_entity_poly.entity_id
_entity_poly.type
_entity_poly.pdbx_seq_one_letter_code
_entity_poly.pdbx_strand_id
1 'polypeptide(L)'
;PVPWAKTPGESFLLTAEATCEAVEAAGFGTLVRRDDTAVAKAWFAELRASGPPPSLNLGVVMGQGFAELTSNLGRNLMEGRLGILTAVFKAFPTKAL
;
A
#
# COMPACT_ATOMS: atom_id res chain seq x y z
N PRO A 1 -8.30 -8.00 -2.60
CA PRO A 1 -8.67 -6.57 -2.59
C PRO A 1 -7.79 -5.78 -1.60
N VAL A 2 -7.40 -4.57 -1.98
CA VAL A 2 -6.70 -3.56 -1.17
C VAL A 2 -7.68 -2.77 -0.31
N PRO A 3 -7.25 -2.01 0.72
CA PRO A 3 -8.16 -1.51 1.76
C PRO A 3 -9.15 -0.41 1.29
N TRP A 4 -9.10 0.01 0.03
CA TRP A 4 -10.05 0.94 -0.59
C TRP A 4 -10.91 0.29 -1.70
N ALA A 5 -10.69 -0.99 -2.02
CA ALA A 5 -11.35 -1.68 -3.12
C ALA A 5 -12.30 -2.77 -2.58
N LYS A 6 -13.60 -2.64 -2.85
CA LYS A 6 -14.60 -3.65 -2.50
C LYS A 6 -14.55 -4.83 -3.47
N THR A 7 -14.26 -4.55 -4.74
CA THR A 7 -14.11 -5.55 -5.79
C THR A 7 -12.71 -5.52 -6.42
N PRO A 8 -12.26 -6.60 -7.08
CA PRO A 8 -10.99 -6.57 -7.83
C PRO A 8 -10.92 -5.46 -8.89
N GLY A 9 -12.04 -5.11 -9.51
CA GLY A 9 -12.11 -4.05 -10.53
C GLY A 9 -11.92 -2.63 -9.99
N GLU A 10 -11.92 -2.45 -8.67
CA GLU A 10 -11.66 -1.18 -7.99
C GLU A 10 -10.22 -1.08 -7.46
N SER A 11 -9.37 -2.07 -7.80
CA SER A 11 -7.98 -2.17 -7.37
C SER A 11 -7.03 -1.97 -8.55
N PHE A 12 -6.45 -0.78 -8.68
CA PHE A 12 -5.60 -0.38 -9.82
C PHE A 12 -4.11 -0.37 -9.48
N LEU A 13 -3.64 -1.31 -8.65
CA LEU A 13 -2.23 -1.39 -8.30
C LEU A 13 -1.38 -1.82 -9.49
N LEU A 14 -0.22 -1.18 -9.61
CA LEU A 14 0.85 -1.58 -10.51
C LEU A 14 1.91 -2.38 -9.75
N THR A 15 2.84 -3.00 -10.47
CA THR A 15 4.08 -3.49 -9.86
C THR A 15 4.90 -2.32 -9.32
N ALA A 16 5.84 -2.61 -8.42
CA ALA A 16 6.72 -1.58 -7.89
C ALA A 16 7.56 -0.93 -9.00
N GLU A 17 7.99 -1.71 -9.99
CA GLU A 17 8.72 -1.25 -11.17
C GLU A 17 7.84 -0.32 -12.01
N ALA A 18 6.65 -0.78 -12.42
CA ALA A 18 5.74 0.00 -13.27
C ALA A 18 5.26 1.29 -12.57
N THR A 19 5.15 1.27 -11.24
CA THR A 19 4.86 2.48 -10.45
C THR A 19 6.00 3.50 -10.57
N CYS A 20 7.24 3.08 -10.36
CA CYS A 20 8.41 3.96 -10.48
C CYS A 20 8.56 4.49 -11.91
N GLU A 21 8.44 3.63 -12.92
CA GLU A 21 8.52 4.01 -14.34
C GLU A 21 7.45 5.05 -14.72
N ALA A 22 6.21 4.87 -14.25
CA ALA A 22 5.13 5.83 -14.51
C ALA A 22 5.40 7.21 -13.87
N VAL A 23 5.98 7.24 -12.67
CA VAL A 23 6.35 8.49 -12.00
C VAL A 23 7.55 9.16 -12.70
N GLU A 24 8.53 8.39 -13.14
CA GLU A 24 9.69 8.92 -13.88
C GLU A 24 9.28 9.50 -15.24
N ALA A 25 8.40 8.80 -15.97
CA ALA A 25 7.82 9.28 -17.22
C ALA A 25 7.03 10.60 -17.04
N ALA A 26 6.55 10.90 -15.83
CA ALA A 26 5.87 12.14 -15.49
C ALA A 26 6.83 13.32 -15.18
N GLY A 27 8.15 13.15 -15.38
CA GLY A 27 9.14 14.22 -15.21
C GLY A 27 9.80 14.26 -13.83
N PHE A 28 9.78 13.15 -13.10
CA PHE A 28 10.42 13.02 -11.81
C PHE A 28 11.66 12.12 -11.87
N GLY A 29 12.63 12.35 -10.99
CA GLY A 29 13.79 11.47 -10.80
C GLY A 29 13.70 10.75 -9.47
N THR A 30 13.98 9.45 -9.48
CA THR A 30 14.01 8.63 -8.26
C THR A 30 15.21 9.01 -7.38
N LEU A 31 14.95 9.31 -6.11
CA LEU A 31 15.96 9.51 -5.07
C LEU A 31 16.10 8.28 -4.17
N VAL A 32 14.96 7.67 -3.82
CA VAL A 32 14.91 6.50 -2.95
C VAL A 32 13.88 5.52 -3.52
N ARG A 33 14.23 4.24 -3.50
CA ARG A 33 13.32 3.13 -3.73
C ARG A 33 13.63 2.05 -2.70
N ARG A 34 12.62 1.60 -1.95
CA ARG A 34 12.78 0.56 -0.93
C ARG A 34 11.57 -0.36 -0.92
N ASP A 35 11.85 -1.66 -1.01
CA ASP A 35 10.85 -2.68 -0.74
C ASP A 35 10.72 -2.86 0.79
N ASP A 36 9.59 -2.42 1.33
CA ASP A 36 9.23 -2.53 2.74
C ASP A 36 8.27 -3.69 3.00
N THR A 37 8.07 -4.60 2.04
CA THR A 37 7.15 -5.72 2.15
C THR A 37 7.46 -6.61 3.36
N ALA A 38 8.75 -6.88 3.63
CA ALA A 38 9.14 -7.68 4.79
C ALA A 38 8.80 -7.00 6.13
N VAL A 39 9.05 -5.69 6.22
CA VAL A 39 8.72 -4.88 7.40
C VAL A 39 7.22 -4.86 7.63
N ALA A 40 6.44 -4.63 6.57
CA ALA A 40 4.98 -4.65 6.63
C ALA A 40 4.44 -6.03 7.03
N LYS A 41 5.06 -7.11 6.54
CA LYS A 41 4.67 -8.48 6.93
C LYS A 41 4.88 -8.71 8.42
N ALA A 42 6.03 -8.32 8.96
CA ALA A 42 6.33 -8.42 10.38
C ALA A 42 5.32 -7.63 11.23
N TRP A 43 5.06 -6.37 10.86
CA TRP A 43 4.08 -5.53 11.55
C TRP A 43 2.67 -6.12 11.54
N PHE A 44 2.21 -6.68 10.40
CA PHE A 44 0.90 -7.32 10.32
C PHE A 44 0.81 -8.62 11.15
N ALA A 45 1.92 -9.33 11.34
CA ALA A 45 1.97 -10.49 12.21
C ALA A 45 1.85 -10.09 13.68
N GLU A 46 2.59 -9.05 14.09
CA GLU A 46 2.51 -8.46 15.44
C GLU A 46 1.11 -7.92 15.74
N LEU A 47 0.50 -7.19 14.80
CA LEU A 47 -0.86 -6.68 14.95
C LEU A 47 -1.86 -7.82 15.18
N ARG A 48 -1.75 -8.93 14.45
CA ARG A 48 -2.60 -10.12 14.65
C ARG A 48 -2.37 -10.77 16.00
N ALA A 49 -1.13 -10.85 16.46
CA ALA A 49 -0.77 -11.41 17.76
C ALA A 49 -1.27 -10.55 18.93
N SER A 50 -1.47 -9.24 18.72
CA SER A 50 -1.97 -8.31 19.75
C SER A 50 -3.43 -8.53 20.16
N GLY A 51 -4.17 -9.36 19.43
CA GLY A 51 -5.56 -9.69 19.73
C GLY A 51 -6.58 -8.75 19.07
N PRO A 52 -7.84 -8.73 19.55
CA PRO A 52 -8.89 -7.91 18.95
C PRO A 52 -8.57 -6.41 19.12
N PRO A 53 -8.93 -5.56 18.13
CA PRO A 53 -8.69 -4.14 18.21
C PRO A 53 -9.46 -3.51 19.39
N PRO A 54 -8.93 -2.43 19.98
CA PRO A 54 -9.64 -1.67 21.02
C PRO A 54 -10.99 -1.16 20.51
N SER A 55 -11.92 -0.87 21.44
CA SER A 55 -13.25 -0.36 21.11
C SER A 55 -13.20 0.91 20.24
N LEU A 56 -12.23 1.78 20.49
CA LEU A 56 -11.89 2.89 19.60
C LEU A 56 -10.83 2.44 18.59
N ASN A 57 -11.26 2.20 17.35
CA ASN A 57 -10.39 1.84 16.23
C ASN A 57 -10.89 2.47 14.93
N LEU A 58 -10.10 2.38 13.86
CA LEU A 58 -10.43 2.96 12.55
C LEU A 58 -11.77 2.46 11.98
N GLY A 59 -12.24 1.27 12.37
CA GLY A 59 -13.55 0.74 11.98
C GLY A 59 -14.72 1.62 12.39
N VAL A 60 -14.59 2.44 13.44
CA VAL A 60 -15.62 3.42 13.85
C VAL A 60 -15.82 4.48 12.77
N VAL A 61 -14.74 4.90 12.10
CA VAL A 61 -14.77 5.90 11.02
C VAL A 61 -15.05 5.24 9.67
N MET A 62 -14.46 4.08 9.42
CA MET A 62 -14.49 3.40 8.13
C MET A 62 -15.75 2.56 7.91
N GLY A 63 -16.54 2.29 8.95
CA GLY A 63 -17.82 1.59 8.88
C GLY A 63 -17.71 0.06 8.74
N GLN A 64 -18.86 -0.57 8.45
CA GLN A 64 -19.06 -2.03 8.55
C GLN A 64 -18.13 -2.88 7.66
N GLY A 65 -17.57 -2.32 6.58
CA GLY A 65 -16.67 -3.04 5.67
C GLY A 65 -15.21 -3.12 6.14
N PHE A 66 -14.82 -2.38 7.19
CA PHE A 66 -13.42 -2.19 7.55
C PHE A 66 -12.71 -3.49 7.98
N ALA A 67 -13.41 -4.36 8.72
CA ALA A 67 -12.85 -5.62 9.20
C ALA A 67 -12.50 -6.56 8.02
N GLU A 68 -13.39 -6.66 7.04
CA GLU A 68 -13.17 -7.47 5.84
C GLU A 68 -12.03 -6.90 5.00
N LEU A 69 -11.99 -5.58 4.80
CA LEU A 69 -10.92 -4.89 4.08
C LEU A 69 -9.54 -5.14 4.71
N THR A 70 -9.45 -5.05 6.04
CA THR A 70 -8.21 -5.29 6.79
C THR A 70 -7.77 -6.75 6.71
N SER A 71 -8.72 -7.69 6.81
CA SER A 71 -8.45 -9.13 6.63
C SER A 71 -7.93 -9.44 5.23
N ASN A 72 -8.55 -8.84 4.22
CA ASN A 72 -8.13 -8.97 2.82
C ASN A 72 -6.73 -8.42 2.56
N LEU A 73 -6.43 -7.24 3.09
CA LEU A 73 -5.11 -6.62 3.02
C LEU A 73 -4.04 -7.53 3.65
N GLY A 74 -4.26 -7.96 4.90
CA GLY A 74 -3.32 -8.82 5.61
C GLY A 74 -3.06 -10.13 4.87
N ARG A 75 -4.11 -10.78 4.37
CA ARG A 75 -3.98 -12.03 3.59
C ARG A 75 -3.18 -11.84 2.30
N ASN A 76 -3.52 -10.84 1.49
CA ASN A 76 -2.83 -10.59 0.22
C ASN A 76 -1.34 -10.27 0.45
N LEU A 77 -1.02 -9.54 1.53
CA LEU A 77 0.36 -9.28 1.91
C LEU A 77 1.10 -10.56 2.31
N MET A 78 0.50 -11.41 3.16
CA MET A 78 1.11 -12.68 3.58
C MET A 78 1.34 -13.64 2.40
N GLU A 79 0.36 -13.75 1.50
CA GLU A 79 0.43 -14.59 0.29
C GLU A 79 1.40 -14.06 -0.78
N GLY A 80 2.00 -12.88 -0.57
CA GLY A 80 2.91 -12.27 -1.56
C GLY A 80 2.21 -11.73 -2.80
N ARG A 81 0.89 -11.53 -2.73
CA ARG A 81 0.06 -10.94 -3.80
C ARG A 81 0.07 -9.42 -3.77
N LEU A 82 0.64 -8.84 -2.72
CA LEU A 82 0.79 -7.41 -2.48
C LEU A 82 2.18 -7.16 -1.89
N GLY A 83 2.81 -6.07 -2.31
CA GLY A 83 4.03 -5.54 -1.71
C GLY A 83 3.85 -4.10 -1.22
N ILE A 84 4.80 -3.62 -0.42
CA ILE A 84 4.85 -2.24 0.06
C ILE A 84 6.10 -1.57 -0.50
N LEU A 85 5.90 -0.52 -1.31
CA LEU A 85 6.96 0.30 -1.88
C LEU A 85 7.02 1.63 -1.13
N THR A 86 8.19 1.96 -0.61
CA THR A 86 8.53 3.34 -0.22
C THR A 86 9.41 3.94 -1.30
N ALA A 87 8.99 5.05 -1.89
CA ALA A 87 9.79 5.75 -2.88
C ALA A 87 9.72 7.27 -2.67
N VAL A 88 10.85 7.93 -2.93
CA VAL A 88 10.98 9.40 -2.91
C VAL A 88 11.46 9.84 -4.27
N PHE A 89 10.77 10.82 -4.85
CA PHE A 89 11.09 11.36 -6.15
C PHE A 89 11.29 12.87 -6.07
N LYS A 90 12.10 13.41 -6.98
CA LYS A 90 12.33 14.84 -7.14
C LYS A 90 11.81 15.28 -8.49
N ALA A 91 11.01 16.34 -8.53
CA ALA A 91 10.61 16.95 -9.79
C ALA A 91 11.83 17.55 -10.50
N PHE A 92 12.01 17.26 -11.78
CA PHE A 92 12.92 18.03 -12.61
C PHE A 92 12.17 19.28 -13.10
N PRO A 93 12.75 20.49 -12.95
CA PRO A 93 12.16 21.66 -13.56
C PRO A 93 12.12 21.45 -15.07
N THR A 94 10.92 21.40 -15.65
CA THR A 94 10.74 21.45 -17.09
C THR A 94 11.31 22.77 -17.57
N LYS A 95 12.35 22.76 -18.41
CA LYS A 95 12.73 23.96 -19.16
C LYS A 95 11.50 24.34 -19.99
N ALA A 96 10.89 25.49 -19.69
CA ALA A 96 9.94 26.10 -20.61
C ALA A 96 10.68 26.32 -21.93
N LEU A 97 10.16 25.71 -23.01
CA LEU A 97 10.57 25.99 -24.38
C LEU A 97 9.99 27.35 -24.82
#